data_AF-A0A8S3ZLD2-F1
#
_entry.id   AF-A0A8S3ZLD2-F1
#
_cell.length_a   1.000
_cell.length_b   1.000
_cell.length_c   1.000
_cell.angle_alpha   90.00
_cell.angle_beta   90.00
_cell.angle_gamma   90.00
#
_symmetry.space_group_name_H-M   'P 1'
#
loop_
_entity.id
_entity.type
_entity.pdbx_description
1 polymer ?
#
loop_
_entity_poly.entity_id
_entity_poly.type
_entity_poly.pdbx_seq_one_letter_code
_entity_poly.pdbx_strand_id
1 'polypeptide(L)'
;RRRKHSFTRFMEHAMPKNTIIPCLKSGNFKDKGHLCGHCYDKMGEDLHFNIPRLEVDFVYESEKAPEGKFVVKIDKPRPGWFPKRLMNKAGSRWISSVE
;
A
#
# COMPACT_ATOMS: atom_id res chain seq x y z
N ARG A 1 -45.48 -17.58 -15.88
CA ARG A 1 -45.29 -16.18 -16.33
C ARG A 1 -43.78 -15.89 -16.41
N ARG A 2 -43.12 -16.11 -17.54
CA ARG A 2 -41.67 -15.80 -17.70
C ARG A 2 -41.52 -14.29 -17.84
N ARG A 3 -40.87 -13.63 -16.87
CA ARG A 3 -40.42 -12.25 -17.05
C ARG A 3 -39.29 -12.28 -18.08
N LYS A 4 -39.57 -11.87 -19.33
CA LYS A 4 -38.51 -11.55 -20.28
C LYS A 4 -37.81 -10.32 -19.72
N HIS A 5 -36.56 -10.46 -19.31
CA HIS A 5 -35.72 -9.30 -19.00
C HIS A 5 -35.64 -8.47 -20.29
N SER A 6 -36.27 -7.30 -20.31
CA SER A 6 -36.12 -6.38 -21.43
C SER A 6 -34.67 -5.92 -21.45
N PHE A 7 -33.91 -6.35 -22.44
CA PHE A 7 -32.59 -5.79 -22.70
C PHE A 7 -32.74 -4.28 -22.88
N THR A 8 -32.10 -3.51 -22.01
CA THR A 8 -32.00 -2.06 -22.11
C THR A 8 -31.22 -1.71 -23.38
N ARG A 9 -31.65 -0.69 -24.13
CA ARG A 9 -31.05 -0.27 -25.43
C ARG A 9 -29.52 -0.15 -25.41
N PHE A 10 -28.91 0.18 -24.28
CA PHE A 10 -27.44 0.28 -24.19
C PHE A 10 -26.71 -1.06 -24.40
N MET A 11 -27.39 -2.20 -24.19
CA MET A 11 -26.81 -3.53 -24.41
C MET A 11 -26.98 -4.01 -25.86
N GLU A 12 -27.64 -3.23 -26.72
CA GLU A 12 -27.89 -3.59 -28.13
C GLU A 12 -26.58 -3.75 -28.93
N HIS A 13 -25.53 -3.03 -28.55
CA HIS A 13 -24.19 -3.13 -29.13
C HIS A 13 -23.13 -3.68 -28.17
N ALA A 14 -23.54 -4.13 -26.98
CA ALA A 14 -22.59 -4.67 -26.01
C ALA A 14 -22.14 -6.06 -26.46
N MET A 15 -20.83 -6.27 -26.56
CA MET A 15 -20.27 -7.60 -26.81
C MET A 15 -20.23 -8.40 -25.51
N PRO A 16 -20.65 -9.68 -25.52
CA PRO A 16 -20.55 -10.53 -24.34
C PRO A 16 -19.09 -10.71 -23.93
N LYS A 17 -18.81 -10.56 -22.64
CA LYS A 17 -17.47 -10.71 -22.08
C LYS A 17 -17.18 -12.18 -21.82
N ASN A 18 -16.31 -12.77 -22.64
CA ASN A 18 -15.94 -14.20 -22.55
C ASN A 18 -14.85 -14.51 -21.52
N THR A 19 -14.39 -13.52 -20.76
CA THR A 19 -13.29 -13.67 -19.80
C THR A 19 -13.77 -13.94 -18.37
N ILE A 20 -15.08 -14.06 -18.15
CA ILE A 20 -15.67 -14.32 -16.85
C ILE A 20 -15.54 -15.81 -16.52
N ILE A 21 -14.82 -16.14 -15.46
CA ILE A 21 -14.54 -17.51 -15.01
C ILE A 21 -14.93 -17.69 -13.53
N PRO A 22 -15.33 -18.89 -13.09
CA PRO A 22 -15.60 -19.14 -11.67
C PRO A 22 -14.31 -19.11 -10.84
N CYS A 23 -14.36 -18.52 -9.66
CA CYS A 23 -13.28 -18.55 -8.68
C CYS A 23 -13.20 -19.93 -8.01
N LEU A 24 -12.01 -20.54 -7.99
CA LEU A 24 -11.78 -21.85 -7.39
C LEU A 24 -12.05 -21.91 -5.87
N LYS A 25 -11.95 -20.78 -5.16
CA LYS A 25 -12.08 -20.73 -3.70
C LYS A 25 -13.51 -20.47 -3.24
N SER A 26 -14.19 -19.50 -3.85
CA SER A 26 -15.52 -19.05 -3.40
C SER A 26 -16.66 -19.40 -4.35
N GLY A 27 -16.37 -19.92 -5.55
CA GLY A 27 -17.37 -20.16 -6.59
C GLY A 27 -17.91 -18.90 -7.27
N ASN A 28 -17.59 -17.70 -6.77
CA ASN A 28 -18.00 -16.43 -7.38
C ASN A 28 -17.32 -16.22 -8.73
N PHE A 29 -18.03 -15.56 -9.66
CA PHE A 29 -17.47 -15.19 -10.95
C PHE A 29 -16.44 -14.08 -10.81
N LYS A 30 -15.31 -14.23 -11.52
CA LYS A 30 -14.24 -13.24 -11.60
C LYS A 30 -13.76 -13.10 -13.04
N ASP A 31 -13.07 -12.01 -13.33
CA ASP A 31 -12.39 -11.87 -14.61
C ASP A 31 -11.09 -12.69 -14.65
N LYS A 32 -10.81 -13.30 -15.81
CA LYS A 32 -9.54 -13.96 -16.09
C LYS A 32 -8.40 -12.94 -15.94
N GLY A 33 -7.34 -13.33 -15.22
CA GLY A 33 -6.20 -12.46 -14.90
C GLY A 33 -6.42 -11.52 -13.72
N HIS A 34 -7.61 -11.46 -13.13
CA HIS A 34 -7.90 -10.63 -11.96
C HIS A 34 -8.10 -11.49 -10.70
N LEU A 35 -7.87 -10.86 -9.54
CA LEU A 35 -8.22 -11.42 -8.25
C LEU A 35 -9.75 -11.47 -8.09
N CYS A 36 -10.25 -12.46 -7.36
CA CYS A 36 -11.68 -12.52 -7.05
C CYS A 36 -11.98 -11.44 -6.00
N GLY A 37 -12.85 -10.48 -6.34
CA GLY A 37 -13.21 -9.37 -5.44
C GLY A 37 -13.66 -9.87 -4.07
N HIS A 38 -14.62 -10.81 -4.03
CA HIS A 38 -15.10 -11.39 -2.78
C HIS A 38 -14.01 -12.07 -1.92
N CYS A 39 -13.01 -12.69 -2.54
CA CYS A 39 -11.89 -13.27 -1.78
C CYS A 39 -10.88 -12.21 -1.34
N TYR A 40 -10.71 -11.16 -2.12
CA TYR A 40 -9.83 -10.05 -1.82
C TYR A 40 -10.37 -9.18 -0.68
N ASP A 41 -11.67 -8.89 -0.67
CA ASP A 41 -12.31 -8.07 0.36
C ASP A 41 -12.17 -8.72 1.76
N LYS A 42 -12.37 -10.05 1.84
CA LYS A 42 -12.13 -10.81 3.08
C LYS A 42 -10.68 -10.76 3.56
N MET A 43 -9.73 -10.75 2.63
CA MET A 43 -8.32 -10.56 3.00
C MET A 43 -8.06 -9.15 3.51
N GLY A 44 -8.72 -8.14 2.92
CA GLY A 44 -8.63 -6.74 3.35
C GLY A 44 -9.13 -6.51 4.78
N GLU A 45 -10.19 -7.20 5.20
CA GLU A 45 -10.73 -7.10 6.57
C GLU A 45 -9.78 -7.68 7.63
N ASP A 46 -9.08 -8.77 7.31
CA ASP A 46 -8.12 -9.38 8.24
C ASP A 46 -6.78 -8.61 8.31
N LEU A 47 -6.48 -7.80 7.30
CA LEU A 47 -5.29 -6.96 7.24
C LEU A 47 -5.50 -5.66 8.05
N HIS A 48 -5.56 -5.80 9.37
CA HIS A 48 -5.46 -4.68 10.30
C HIS A 48 -4.04 -4.09 10.25
N PHE A 49 -3.73 -3.35 9.18
CA PHE A 49 -2.50 -2.58 9.06
C PHE A 49 -2.55 -1.39 10.03
N ASN A 50 -2.26 -1.65 11.30
CA ASN A 50 -1.92 -0.63 12.30
C ASN A 50 -0.49 -0.10 12.04
N ILE A 51 -0.22 0.32 10.81
CA ILE A 51 1.05 0.97 10.48
C ILE A 51 0.89 2.45 10.83
N PRO A 52 1.76 3.03 11.68
CA PRO A 52 1.72 4.46 11.96
C PRO A 52 1.91 5.24 10.65
N ARG A 53 0.99 6.17 10.35
CA ARG A 53 1.07 7.09 9.19
C ARG A 53 2.15 8.18 9.34
N LEU A 54 2.92 8.11 10.42
CA LEU A 54 3.95 9.09 10.78
C LEU A 54 5.31 8.61 10.29
N GLU A 55 6.21 9.54 9.99
CA GLU A 55 7.61 9.21 9.71
C GLU A 55 8.21 8.48 10.92
N VAL A 56 8.90 7.36 10.65
CA VAL A 56 9.56 6.54 11.68
C VAL A 56 10.98 7.05 11.91
N ASP A 57 11.36 7.27 13.16
CA ASP A 57 12.72 7.63 13.55
C ASP A 57 13.31 6.63 14.56
N PHE A 58 14.59 6.31 14.40
CA PHE A 58 15.31 5.33 15.22
C PHE A 58 16.14 6.05 16.28
N VAL A 59 15.80 5.85 17.55
CA VAL A 59 16.48 6.49 18.67
C VAL A 59 17.29 5.43 19.42
N TYR A 60 18.61 5.59 19.39
CA TYR A 60 19.57 4.76 20.13
C TYR A 60 19.81 5.33 21.53
N GLU A 61 20.45 4.53 22.40
CA GLU A 61 20.61 4.76 23.86
C GLU A 61 21.12 6.15 24.27
N SER A 62 21.89 6.83 23.41
CA SER A 62 22.49 8.15 23.68
C SER A 62 21.83 9.32 22.93
N GLU A 63 20.69 9.13 22.28
CA GLU A 63 20.05 10.13 21.43
C GLU A 63 18.72 10.67 21.99
N LYS A 64 18.50 11.98 21.83
CA LYS A 64 17.23 12.62 22.19
C LYS A 64 16.15 12.27 21.16
N ALA A 65 14.97 11.89 21.64
CA ALA A 65 13.82 11.59 20.80
C ALA A 65 13.29 12.86 20.11
N PRO A 66 13.08 12.85 18.79
CA PRO A 66 12.46 13.96 18.08
C PRO A 66 10.94 13.98 18.30
N GLU A 67 10.37 15.18 18.42
CA GLU A 67 8.93 15.38 18.58
C GLU A 67 8.19 15.26 17.23
N GLY A 68 7.02 14.62 17.21
CA GLY A 68 6.15 14.52 16.03
C GLY A 68 6.41 13.34 15.08
N LYS A 69 7.31 12.42 15.43
CA LYS A 69 7.61 11.20 14.66
C LYS A 69 7.36 9.94 15.47
N PHE A 70 7.13 8.81 14.79
CA PHE A 70 7.00 7.52 15.46
C PHE A 70 8.38 7.01 15.85
N VAL A 71 8.65 6.94 17.16
CA VAL A 71 9.99 6.63 17.69
C VAL A 71 10.12 5.15 18.01
N VAL A 72 11.10 4.49 17.36
CA VAL A 72 11.53 3.14 17.72
C VAL A 72 12.79 3.24 18.58
N LYS A 73 12.67 2.87 19.87
CA LYS A 73 13.79 2.88 20.81
C LYS A 73 14.62 1.60 20.64
N ILE A 74 15.93 1.75 20.55
CA ILE A 74 16.88 0.64 20.46
C ILE A 74 17.88 0.77 21.60
N ASP A 75 17.92 -0.23 22.49
CA ASP A 75 18.81 -0.30 23.66
C ASP A 75 20.26 -0.70 23.30
N LYS A 76 20.75 -0.26 22.14
CA LYS A 76 22.11 -0.52 21.66
C LYS A 76 22.77 0.79 21.25
N PRO A 77 24.11 0.86 21.20
CA PRO A 77 24.78 2.00 20.60
C PRO A 77 24.52 2.05 19.08
N ARG A 78 24.46 3.27 18.54
CA ARG A 78 24.28 3.50 17.10
C ARG A 78 25.46 2.89 16.32
N PRO A 79 25.23 1.98 15.36
CA PRO A 79 26.29 1.46 14.51
C PRO A 79 26.90 2.57 13.63
N GLY A 80 28.22 2.58 13.47
CA GLY A 80 28.92 3.61 12.68
C GLY A 80 28.55 3.66 11.19
N TRP A 81 28.02 2.56 10.64
CA TRP A 81 27.51 2.49 9.27
C TRP A 81 26.10 3.06 9.10
N PHE A 82 25.39 3.36 10.20
CA PHE A 82 24.00 3.82 10.17
C PHE A 82 23.88 5.32 10.49
N PRO A 83 23.74 6.18 9.46
CA PRO A 83 23.73 7.63 9.65
C PRO A 83 22.50 8.09 10.44
N LYS A 84 22.65 9.19 11.20
CA LYS A 84 21.56 9.79 11.99
C LYS A 84 20.36 10.26 11.17
N ARG A 85 20.58 10.56 9.88
CA ARG A 85 19.53 10.91 8.93
C ARG A 85 19.69 10.00 7.71
N LEU A 86 18.66 9.19 7.43
CA LEU A 86 18.66 8.26 6.28
C LEU A 86 18.63 8.98 4.93
N MET A 87 18.05 10.18 4.87
CA MET A 87 18.00 11.01 3.68
C MET A 87 18.66 12.36 3.96
N ASN A 88 19.81 12.60 3.33
CA ASN A 88 20.28 13.96 3.11
C ASN A 88 19.35 14.59 2.06
N LYS A 89 18.85 15.81 2.28
CA LYS A 89 18.19 16.58 1.22
C LYS A 89 19.20 16.75 0.09
N ALA A 90 19.10 15.93 -0.95
CA ALA A 90 19.84 16.10 -2.20
C ALA A 90 19.28 17.34 -2.93
N GLY A 91 19.61 18.53 -2.43
CA GLY A 91 19.00 19.74 -2.98
C GLY A 91 19.30 21.05 -2.25
N SER A 92 20.28 21.11 -1.35
CA SER A 92 20.67 22.40 -0.77
C SER A 92 22.18 22.58 -0.76
N ARG A 93 22.64 23.28 -1.82
CA ARG A 93 23.63 24.36 -1.79
C ARG A 93 25.06 23.99 -2.19
N TRP A 94 25.31 24.09 -3.50
CA TRP A 94 26.60 24.57 -4.03
C TRP A 94 26.79 26.01 -3.54
N ILE A 95 27.66 26.22 -2.55
CA ILE A 95 28.27 27.54 -2.29
C ILE A 95 29.78 27.32 -2.13
N SER A 96 30.47 27.80 -3.16
CA SER A 96 31.84 28.28 -3.26
C SER A 96 32.72 28.23 -2.00
N SER A 97 33.85 27.53 -2.11
CA SER A 97 35.13 28.01 -1.57
C SER A 97 35.94 28.57 -2.74
N VAL A 98 35.99 29.90 -2.79
CA VAL A 98 37.13 30.65 -3.30
C VAL A 98 37.96 31.00 -2.06
N GLU A 99 39.27 30.76 -2.19
CA GLU A 99 40.39 31.04 -1.27
C GLU A 99 40.52 30.20 0.01
#